data_AF-A0A5E4YVI2-F1
#
_entry.id   AF-A0A5E4YVI2-F1
#
_cell.length_a   1.000
_cell.length_b   1.000
_cell.length_c   1.000
_cell.angle_alpha   90.00
_cell.angle_beta   90.00
_cell.angle_gamma   90.00
#
_symmetry.space_group_name_H-M   'P 1'
#
loop_
_entity.id
_entity.type
_entity.pdbx_description
1 polymer ?
#
loop_
_entity_poly.entity_id
_entity_poly.type
_entity_poly.pdbx_seq_one_letter_code
_entity_poly.pdbx_strand_id
1 'polypeptide(L)' 'MTMRTSYSLICPCGHKGAVRMSENDAPYSTCWESYSLEGFDGDTFHKEGAAAGWPEVFERLRPVCPSCRRTLTPDNLSGS' A
#
# COMPACT_ATOMS: atom_id res chain seq x y z
N MET A 1 -9.45 -2.44 17.28
CA MET A 1 -10.21 -3.03 16.14
C MET A 1 -9.35 -2.74 14.92
N THR A 2 -8.99 -3.74 14.13
CA THR A 2 -8.14 -3.48 12.95
C THR A 2 -9.02 -3.17 11.75
N MET A 3 -8.91 -1.96 11.22
CA MET A 3 -9.52 -1.59 9.95
C MET A 3 -8.62 -2.06 8.82
N ARG A 4 -9.23 -2.55 7.73
CA ARG A 4 -8.53 -2.99 6.52
C ARG A 4 -9.10 -2.24 5.34
N THR A 5 -8.24 -1.52 4.65
CA THR A 5 -8.57 -0.70 3.49
C THR A 5 -7.78 -1.23 2.29
N SER A 6 -8.48 -1.60 1.22
CA SER A 6 -7.84 -2.04 -0.01
C SER A 6 -7.96 -0.97 -1.09
N TYR A 7 -6.83 -0.53 -1.62
CA TYR A 7 -6.78 0.43 -2.71
C TYR A 7 -6.40 -0.28 -4.00
N SER A 8 -7.25 -0.17 -5.02
CA SER A 8 -6.99 -0.78 -6.31
C SER A 8 -5.82 -0.09 -7.00
N LEU A 9 -4.93 -0.87 -7.60
CA LEU A 9 -3.72 -0.38 -8.23
C LEU A 9 -3.60 -0.97 -9.63
N ILE A 10 -3.54 -0.11 -10.64
CA ILE A 10 -3.60 -0.50 -12.04
C ILE A 10 -2.32 -0.05 -12.72
N CYS A 11 -1.54 -1.00 -13.19
CA CYS A 11 -0.35 -0.72 -13.97
C CYS A 11 -0.72 -0.32 -15.40
N PRO A 12 -0.02 0.64 -16.03
CA PRO A 12 -0.22 1.01 -17.43
C PRO A 12 0.02 -0.14 -18.42
N CYS A 13 0.69 -1.23 -18.02
CA CYS A 13 0.81 -2.43 -18.84
C CYS A 13 -0.46 -3.30 -18.87
N GLY A 14 -1.52 -2.92 -18.14
CA GLY A 14 -2.77 -3.65 -18.02
C GLY A 14 -2.83 -4.62 -16.82
N HIS A 15 -1.75 -4.75 -16.05
CA HIS A 15 -1.72 -5.58 -14.85
C HIS A 15 -2.47 -4.91 -13.70
N LYS A 16 -3.31 -5.67 -12.99
CA LYS A 16 -4.15 -5.17 -11.90
C LYS A 16 -3.77 -5.85 -10.60
N GLY A 17 -3.81 -5.10 -9.53
CA GLY A 17 -3.62 -5.58 -8.17
C GLY A 17 -4.18 -4.58 -7.18
N ALA A 18 -3.75 -4.67 -5.94
CA ALA A 18 -4.21 -3.78 -4.88
C ALA A 18 -3.14 -3.54 -3.82
N VAL A 19 -3.21 -2.39 -3.16
CA VAL A 19 -2.49 -2.11 -1.92
C VAL A 19 -3.44 -2.39 -0.77
N ARG A 20 -3.08 -3.34 0.10
CA ARG A 20 -3.80 -3.61 1.34
C ARG A 20 -3.19 -2.81 2.46
N MET A 21 -3.93 -1.85 2.96
CA MET A 21 -3.65 -1.11 4.18
C MET A 21 -4.41 -1.75 5.33
N SER A 22 -3.76 -1.94 6.47
CA SER A 22 -4.37 -2.38 7.72
C SER A 22 -3.95 -1.41 8.80
N GLU A 23 -4.89 -0.81 9.50
CA GLU A 23 -4.61 0.13 10.58
C GLU A 23 -5.32 -0.31 11.86
N ASN A 24 -4.75 0.02 13.00
CA ASN A 24 -5.37 -0.24 14.30
C ASN A 24 -5.52 1.05 15.08
N ASP A 25 -6.75 1.56 15.10
CA ASP A 25 -7.20 2.64 15.95
C ASP A 25 -7.62 2.04 17.31
N ALA A 26 -6.65 1.77 18.17
CA ALA A 26 -6.91 1.27 19.53
C ALA A 26 -6.54 2.36 20.56
N PRO A 27 -7.47 2.83 21.40
CA PRO A 27 -7.23 3.96 22.31
C PRO A 27 -6.23 3.67 23.44
N TYR A 28 -5.86 2.40 23.68
CA TYR A 28 -4.92 1.97 24.71
C TYR A 28 -3.65 1.32 24.14
N SER A 29 -3.46 1.34 22.82
CA SER A 29 -2.26 0.79 22.18
C SER A 29 -1.72 1.78 21.16
N THR A 30 -0.44 1.65 20.84
CA THR A 30 0.18 2.44 19.77
C THR A 30 -0.61 2.23 18.48
N CYS A 31 -1.12 3.31 17.89
CA CYS A 31 -1.71 3.25 16.56
C CYS A 31 -0.66 2.67 15.62
N TRP A 32 -1.05 1.77 14.74
CA TRP A 32 -0.13 1.22 13.75
C TRP A 32 -0.84 1.07 12.43
N GLU A 33 -0.04 1.12 11.37
CA GLU A 33 -0.45 0.93 10.00
C GLU A 33 0.48 -0.07 9.34
N SER A 34 -0.09 -0.95 8.53
CA SER A 34 0.63 -1.94 7.77
C SER A 34 0.13 -1.91 6.34
N TYR A 35 1.07 -1.85 5.41
CA TYR A 35 0.82 -1.79 3.99
C TYR A 35 1.45 -2.99 3.31
N SER A 36 0.70 -3.62 2.42
CA SER A 36 1.12 -4.80 1.68
C SER A 36 0.62 -4.74 0.25
N LEU A 37 1.35 -5.37 -0.66
CA LEU A 37 1.01 -5.41 -2.08
C LEU A 37 0.34 -6.74 -2.42
N GLU A 38 -0.72 -6.67 -3.22
CA GLU A 38 -1.41 -7.83 -3.77
C GLU A 38 -1.35 -7.78 -5.29
N GLY A 39 -0.79 -8.82 -5.91
CA GLY A 39 -0.60 -8.90 -7.35
C GLY A 39 0.57 -8.06 -7.88
N PHE A 40 1.33 -7.38 -7.02
CA PHE A 40 2.54 -6.65 -7.38
C PHE A 40 3.73 -7.15 -6.55
N ASP A 41 4.92 -7.09 -7.12
CA ASP A 41 6.16 -7.32 -6.37
C ASP A 41 6.51 -6.08 -5.55
N GLY A 42 7.12 -6.28 -4.40
CA GLY A 42 7.59 -5.19 -3.56
C GLY A 42 7.72 -5.64 -2.11
N ASP A 43 7.97 -4.66 -1.26
CA ASP A 43 8.18 -4.88 0.16
C ASP A 43 6.89 -4.66 0.96
N THR A 44 6.93 -5.00 2.24
CA THR A 44 5.84 -4.68 3.17
C THR A 44 6.28 -3.55 4.08
N PHE A 45 5.41 -2.56 4.27
CA PHE A 45 5.71 -1.42 5.11
C PHE A 45 4.86 -1.44 6.37
N HIS A 46 5.50 -1.47 7.53
CA HIS A 46 4.83 -1.39 8.82
C HIS A 46 5.32 -0.14 9.56
N LYS A 47 4.38 0.63 10.10
CA LYS A 47 4.64 1.86 10.84
C LYS A 47 3.80 1.90 12.09
N GLU A 48 4.40 2.40 13.16
CA GLU A 48 3.73 2.70 14.41
C GLU A 48 3.68 4.22 14.60
N GLY A 49 2.56 4.74 15.11
CA GLY A 49 2.33 6.14 15.39
C GLY A 49 1.47 6.84 14.33
N ALA A 50 2.01 7.92 13.76
CA ALA A 50 1.27 8.83 12.88
C ALA A 50 1.06 8.25 11.48
N ALA A 51 -0.12 8.54 10.91
CA ALA A 51 -0.55 8.15 9.58
C ALA A 51 0.55 8.35 8.51
N ALA A 52 0.91 7.29 7.78
CA ALA A 52 1.87 7.36 6.69
C ALA A 52 1.25 8.01 5.45
N GLY A 53 1.99 8.93 4.82
CA GLY A 53 1.58 9.49 3.54
C GLY A 53 1.83 8.50 2.40
N TRP A 54 0.96 8.49 1.39
CA TRP A 54 1.14 7.72 0.16
C TRP A 54 2.55 7.79 -0.47
N PRO A 55 3.22 8.95 -0.59
CA PRO A 55 4.59 8.99 -1.12
C PRO A 55 5.57 8.15 -0.28
N GLU A 56 5.56 8.29 1.04
CA GLU A 56 6.42 7.50 1.95
C GLU A 56 6.11 6.00 1.84
N VAL A 57 4.83 5.66 1.81
CA VAL A 57 4.36 4.28 1.66
C VAL A 57 4.88 3.67 0.36
N PHE A 58 4.79 4.38 -0.77
CA PHE A 58 5.29 3.90 -2.06
C PHE A 58 6.81 3.83 -2.15
N GLU A 59 7.53 4.75 -1.50
CA GLU A 59 8.98 4.68 -1.38
C GLU A 59 9.46 3.45 -0.60
N ARG A 60 8.66 2.99 0.37
CA ARG A 60 8.95 1.82 1.20
C ARG A 60 8.47 0.51 0.56
N LEU A 61 7.22 0.47 0.10
CA LEU A 61 6.63 -0.66 -0.61
C LEU A 61 7.37 -0.97 -1.92
N ARG A 62 7.88 0.08 -2.59
CA ARG A 62 8.53 -0.02 -3.91
C ARG A 62 7.77 -0.96 -4.86
N PRO A 63 6.46 -0.73 -5.11
CA PRO A 63 5.65 -1.63 -5.90
C PRO A 63 6.20 -1.72 -7.32
N VAL A 64 6.55 -2.93 -7.75
CA VAL A 64 7.04 -3.27 -9.08
C VAL A 64 6.02 -4.19 -9.74
N CYS A 65 5.68 -3.90 -10.99
CA CYS A 65 4.84 -4.79 -11.76
C CYS A 65 5.62 -6.07 -12.17
N PRO A 66 5.17 -7.28 -11.81
CA PRO A 66 5.81 -8.53 -12.25
C PRO A 66 5.84 -8.65 -13.79
N SER A 67 4.83 -8.09 -14.46
CA SER A 67 4.66 -8.21 -15.92
C SER A 67 5.61 -7.30 -16.71
N CYS A 68 5.71 -6.02 -16.35
CA CYS A 68 6.52 -5.05 -17.12
C CYS A 68 7.73 -4.51 -16.36
N ARG A 69 7.94 -4.94 -15.11
CA ARG A 69 8.99 -4.49 -14.18
C ARG A 69 9.06 -2.98 -13.94
N ARG A 70 7.99 -2.25 -14.21
CA ARG A 70 7.89 -0.83 -13.88
C ARG A 70 7.57 -0.63 -12.41
N THR A 71 8.21 0.36 -11.81
CA THR A 71 7.85 0.86 -10.49
C THR A 71 6.57 1.68 -10.59
N LEU A 72 5.63 1.42 -9.70
CA LEU A 72 4.37 2.11 -9.61
C LEU A 72 4.51 3.28 -8.64
N THR A 73 3.77 4.33 -8.92
CA THR A 73 3.68 5.55 -8.11
C THR A 73 2.25 5.69 -7.58
N PRO A 74 2.02 6.52 -6.54
CA PRO A 74 0.67 6.75 -6.02
C PRO A 74 -0.33 7.24 -7.06
N ASP A 75 0.13 7.79 -8.19
CA ASP A 75 -0.70 8.16 -9.35
C ASP A 75 -1.41 6.96 -10.01
N ASN A 76 -0.91 5.73 -9.80
CA ASN A 76 -1.48 4.49 -10.34
C ASN A 76 -2.56 3.88 -9.40
N LEU A 77 -2.82 4.52 -8.27
CA LEU A 77 -3.93 4.14 -7.38
C LEU A 77 -5.25 4.55 -8.03
N SER A 78 -6.08 3.57 -8.35
CA SER A 78 -7.47 3.82 -8.73
C SER A 78 -8.33 3.79 -7.46
N GLY A 79 -8.23 4.84 -6.66
CA GLY A 79 -9.16 5.14 -5.57
C GLY A 79 -10.04 6.31 -5.97
N SER A 80 -11.32 6.06 -6.26
CA SER A 80 -12.36 7.08 -6.40
C SER A 80 -13.39 6.90 -5.31
#